data_AF-A0A0A2SVG4-F1
#
_entry.id   AF-A0A0A2SVG4-F1
#
_cell.length_a   1.000
_cell.length_b   1.000
_cell.length_c   1.000
_cell.angle_alpha   90.00
_cell.angle_beta   90.00
_cell.angle_gamma   90.00
#
_symmetry.space_group_name_H-M   'P 1'
#
loop_
_entity.id
_entity.type
_entity.pdbx_description
1 polymer ?
#
loop_
_entity_poly.entity_id
_entity_poly.type
_entity_poly.pdbx_seq_one_letter_code
_entity_poly.pdbx_strand_id
1 'polypeptide(L)'
;MFEQSEKPDQVNSSINEAGRDHPLDDIIISLRVELGSAKMKISELMGLGQNSIIQLAQKVTEPLIIYANDKPILRGQIISANGKYHIRIM
;
A
#
# COMPACT_ATOMS: atom_id res chain seq x y z
N MET A 1 22.76 -27.36 53.48
CA MET A 1 22.30 -27.98 52.22
C MET A 1 20.81 -28.26 52.35
N PHE A 2 19.97 -27.29 51.97
CA PHE A 2 18.53 -27.44 51.71
C PHE A 2 18.18 -26.29 50.77
N GLU A 3 18.09 -26.62 49.48
CA GLU A 3 17.85 -25.70 48.38
C GLU A 3 16.39 -25.26 48.36
N GLN A 4 16.20 -24.00 47.97
CA GLN A 4 14.94 -23.27 47.87
C GLN A 4 13.82 -24.06 47.19
N SER A 5 12.66 -24.07 47.84
CA SER A 5 11.37 -24.14 47.18
C SER A 5 11.08 -22.78 46.56
N GLU A 6 11.24 -22.67 45.25
CA GLU A 6 10.56 -21.71 44.40
C GLU A 6 10.04 -22.46 43.17
N LYS A 7 8.73 -22.73 43.14
CA LYS A 7 8.01 -22.83 41.86
C LYS A 7 7.19 -21.56 41.74
N PRO A 8 7.36 -20.85 40.62
CA PRO A 8 6.18 -20.46 39.88
C PRO A 8 6.31 -20.81 38.38
N ASP A 9 5.25 -21.40 37.88
CA ASP A 9 4.68 -21.15 36.55
C ASP A 9 5.60 -21.31 35.33
N GLN A 10 5.91 -22.56 34.99
CA GLN A 10 6.07 -22.92 33.57
C GLN A 10 4.72 -23.37 32.99
N VAL A 11 3.76 -22.44 32.94
CA VAL A 11 2.64 -22.48 31.98
C VAL A 11 2.91 -21.38 30.98
N ASN A 12 3.76 -21.64 29.99
CA ASN A 12 3.82 -20.88 28.76
C ASN A 12 4.43 -21.73 27.65
N SER A 13 3.80 -22.88 27.41
CA SER A 13 4.04 -23.72 26.23
C SER A 13 2.77 -23.87 25.40
N SER A 14 2.01 -22.79 25.20
CA SER A 14 0.80 -22.81 24.34
C SER A 14 0.36 -21.43 23.85
N ILE A 15 1.27 -20.54 23.43
CA ILE A 15 0.85 -19.34 22.69
C ILE A 15 1.76 -19.12 21.49
N ASN A 16 1.87 -20.11 20.62
CA ASN A 16 2.22 -19.88 19.23
C ASN A 16 1.70 -21.02 18.36
N GLU A 17 1.05 -20.63 17.27
CA GLU A 17 0.96 -21.41 16.02
C GLU A 17 -0.06 -22.55 15.97
N ALA A 18 -1.34 -22.20 16.15
CA ALA A 18 -2.32 -22.71 15.20
C ALA A 18 -2.34 -21.72 14.03
N GLY A 19 -1.81 -22.14 12.88
CA GLY A 19 -2.01 -21.44 11.60
C GLY A 19 -3.49 -21.17 11.44
N ARG A 20 -3.89 -19.93 11.67
CA ARG A 20 -5.23 -19.49 11.32
C ARG A 20 -5.11 -19.03 9.89
N ASP A 21 -5.45 -19.93 8.97
CA ASP A 21 -5.94 -19.50 7.66
C ASP A 21 -7.08 -18.53 7.97
N HIS A 22 -6.80 -17.23 7.85
CA HIS A 22 -7.82 -16.23 8.02
C HIS A 22 -8.70 -16.37 6.80
N PRO A 23 -10.04 -16.41 6.94
CA PRO A 23 -10.94 -16.59 5.80
C PRO A 23 -10.85 -15.45 4.75
N LEU A 24 -10.02 -14.44 5.01
CA LEU A 24 -9.77 -13.30 4.13
C LEU A 24 -8.44 -13.41 3.37
N ASP A 25 -7.59 -14.40 3.65
CA ASP A 25 -6.23 -14.50 3.10
C ASP A 25 -6.23 -14.74 1.58
N ASP A 26 -7.27 -15.38 1.04
CA ASP A 26 -7.42 -15.66 -0.39
C ASP A 26 -8.18 -14.57 -1.17
N ILE A 27 -8.53 -13.46 -0.52
CA ILE A 27 -9.32 -12.40 -1.16
C ILE A 27 -8.41 -11.54 -2.05
N ILE A 28 -8.69 -11.56 -3.36
CA ILE A 28 -8.01 -10.71 -4.35
C ILE A 28 -8.61 -9.30 -4.30
N ILE A 29 -7.75 -8.29 -4.15
CA ILE A 29 -8.15 -6.88 -4.10
C ILE A 29 -7.52 -6.12 -5.28
N SER A 30 -8.29 -5.21 -5.89
CA SER A 30 -7.78 -4.32 -6.93
C SER A 30 -7.04 -3.14 -6.30
N LEU A 31 -5.74 -3.04 -6.57
CA LEU A 31 -4.92 -1.89 -6.19
C LEU A 31 -4.80 -0.90 -7.35
N ARG A 32 -5.05 0.38 -7.08
CA ARG A 32 -4.81 1.48 -8.01
C ARG A 32 -3.87 2.49 -7.37
N VAL A 33 -2.95 3.02 -8.15
CA VAL A 33 -2.04 4.06 -7.70
C VAL A 33 -2.25 5.26 -8.60
N GLU A 34 -2.45 6.42 -8.02
CA GLU A 34 -2.63 7.65 -8.78
C GLU A 34 -1.32 8.42 -8.82
N LEU A 35 -0.79 8.60 -10.04
CA LEU A 35 0.32 9.53 -10.30
C LEU A 35 -0.14 10.98 -10.05
N GLY A 36 -1.36 11.28 -10.49
CA GLY A 36 -2.01 12.55 -10.23
C GLY A 36 -3.32 12.73 -10.96
N SER A 37 -3.89 13.92 -10.80
CA SER A 37 -5.19 14.36 -11.30
C SER A 37 -5.04 15.70 -11.99
N ALA A 38 -5.79 15.91 -13.07
CA ALA A 38 -5.95 17.21 -13.71
C ALA A 38 -7.45 17.54 -13.83
N LYS A 39 -7.79 18.83 -13.78
CA LYS A 39 -9.15 19.32 -14.07
C LYS A 39 -9.04 20.25 -15.28
N MET A 40 -9.89 20.02 -16.27
CA MET A 40 -9.91 20.80 -17.51
C MET A 40 -11.34 20.93 -18.03
N LYS A 41 -11.59 21.92 -18.89
CA LYS A 41 -12.90 22.08 -19.52
C LYS A 41 -13.11 21.01 -20.59
N ILE A 42 -14.38 20.65 -20.85
CA ILE A 42 -14.71 19.70 -21.92
C ILE A 42 -14.19 20.15 -23.29
N SER A 43 -14.18 21.46 -23.55
CA SER A 43 -13.63 22.04 -24.77
C SER A 43 -12.11 21.82 -24.90
N GLU A 44 -11.37 21.86 -23.80
CA GLU A 44 -9.93 21.61 -23.78
C GLU A 44 -9.63 20.13 -23.99
N LEU A 45 -10.44 19.25 -23.38
CA LEU A 45 -10.34 17.79 -23.57
C LEU A 45 -10.56 17.39 -25.04
N MET A 46 -11.58 17.94 -25.69
CA MET A 46 -11.85 17.68 -27.11
C MET A 46 -10.74 18.20 -28.04
N GLY A 47 -9.98 19.20 -27.58
CA GLY A 47 -8.83 19.74 -28.31
C GLY A 47 -7.53 18.94 -28.12
N LEU A 48 -7.53 17.92 -27.25
CA LEU A 48 -6.35 17.07 -27.08
C LEU A 48 -6.12 16.23 -28.33
N GLY A 49 -4.88 16.24 -28.80
CA GLY A 49 -4.43 15.48 -29.95
C GLY A 49 -3.13 14.75 -29.66
N GLN A 50 -2.53 14.22 -30.73
CA GLN A 50 -1.22 13.61 -30.60
C GLN A 50 -0.21 14.65 -30.10
N ASN A 51 0.64 14.25 -29.15
CA ASN A 51 1.67 15.08 -28.51
C ASN A 51 1.16 16.20 -27.60
N SER A 52 -0.13 16.24 -27.24
CA SER A 52 -0.61 17.15 -26.19
C SER A 52 -0.01 16.78 -24.83
N ILE A 53 0.40 17.79 -24.06
CA ILE A 53 0.97 17.64 -22.71
C ILE A 53 -0.07 18.11 -21.69
N ILE A 54 -0.36 17.26 -20.70
CA ILE A 54 -1.30 17.58 -19.61
C ILE A 54 -0.50 17.75 -18.32
N GLN A 55 -0.67 18.91 -17.68
CA GLN A 55 -0.09 19.15 -16.36
C GLN A 55 -0.99 18.55 -15.28
N LEU A 56 -0.41 17.78 -14.36
CA LEU A 56 -1.09 17.22 -13.19
C LEU A 56 -0.97 18.17 -11.99
N ALA A 57 -1.90 18.07 -11.04
CA ALA A 57 -1.91 18.91 -9.84
C ALA A 57 -0.86 18.50 -8.80
N GLN A 58 -0.45 17.23 -8.79
CA GLN A 58 0.44 16.62 -7.81
C GLN A 58 1.88 17.05 -8.05
N LYS A 59 2.60 17.33 -6.97
CA LYS A 59 4.03 17.66 -7.04
C LYS A 59 4.87 16.40 -7.05
N VAL A 60 6.01 16.43 -7.75
CA VAL A 60 6.97 15.31 -7.82
C VAL A 60 7.50 14.91 -6.43
N THR A 61 7.50 15.83 -5.47
CA THR A 61 7.97 15.62 -4.10
C THR A 61 6.92 15.01 -3.18
N GLU A 62 5.66 14.90 -3.62
CA GLU A 62 4.57 14.37 -2.79
C GLU A 62 4.44 12.85 -3.00
N PRO A 63 4.19 12.09 -1.92
CA PRO A 63 3.97 10.65 -2.05
C PRO A 63 2.66 10.38 -2.80
N LEU A 64 2.68 9.34 -3.65
CA LEU A 64 1.52 8.87 -4.39
C LEU A 64 0.50 8.22 -3.44
N ILE A 65 -0.77 8.35 -3.78
CA ILE A 65 -1.86 7.71 -3.03
C ILE A 65 -2.15 6.35 -3.66
N ILE A 66 -2.26 5.35 -2.80
CA ILE A 66 -2.59 3.97 -3.15
C ILE A 66 -4.01 3.69 -2.67
N TYR A 67 -4.84 3.22 -3.59
CA TYR A 67 -6.23 2.89 -3.37
C TYR A 67 -6.44 1.38 -3.43
N ALA A 68 -7.26 0.87 -2.52
CA ALA A 68 -7.84 -0.45 -2.60
C ALA A 68 -9.35 -0.30 -2.81
N ASN A 69 -9.88 -0.82 -3.92
CA ASN A 69 -11.31 -0.70 -4.27
C ASN A 69 -11.82 0.75 -4.09
N ASP A 70 -11.09 1.71 -4.67
CA ASP A 70 -11.38 3.15 -4.66
C ASP A 70 -11.30 3.87 -3.30
N LYS A 71 -10.86 3.18 -2.23
CA LYS A 71 -10.57 3.81 -0.94
C LYS A 71 -9.07 4.04 -0.77
N PRO A 72 -8.62 5.26 -0.41
CA PRO A 72 -7.21 5.51 -0.15
C PRO A 72 -6.78 4.76 1.11
N ILE A 73 -5.82 3.86 0.97
CA ILE A 73 -5.33 3.01 2.06
C ILE A 73 -3.92 3.37 2.51
N LEU A 74 -3.06 3.81 1.57
CA LEU A 74 -1.63 3.98 1.82
C LEU A 74 -1.06 5.14 1.00
N ARG A 75 0.15 5.56 1.38
CA ARG A 75 0.98 6.49 0.62
C ARG A 75 2.32 5.83 0.30
N GLY A 76 2.90 6.18 -0.84
CA GLY A 76 4.18 5.59 -1.24
C GLY A 76 4.95 6.41 -2.27
N GLN A 77 6.21 6.04 -2.47
CA GLN A 77 7.05 6.65 -3.49
C GLN A 77 7.23 5.70 -4.67
N ILE A 78 7.13 6.25 -5.89
CA ILE A 78 7.47 5.50 -7.09
C ILE A 78 9.00 5.36 -7.20
N ILE A 79 9.44 4.14 -7.48
CA ILE A 79 10.84 3.79 -7.72
C ILE A 79 10.89 3.08 -9.07
N SER A 80 11.79 3.48 -9.94
CA SER A 80 12.07 2.73 -11.17
C SER A 80 13.25 1.80 -10.93
N ALA A 81 13.07 0.51 -11.22
CA ALA A 81 14.14 -0.48 -11.20
C ALA A 81 13.91 -1.51 -12.30
N ASN A 82 14.96 -1.90 -13.01
CA ASN A 82 14.90 -2.94 -14.06
C ASN A 82 13.81 -2.71 -15.12
N GLY A 83 13.59 -1.45 -15.52
CA GLY A 83 12.54 -1.10 -16.50
C GLY A 83 11.10 -1.27 -16.00
N LYS A 84 10.91 -1.50 -14.70
CA LYS A 84 9.59 -1.62 -14.07
C LYS A 84 9.40 -0.54 -13.00
N TYR A 85 8.15 -0.11 -12.84
CA TYR A 85 7.74 0.74 -11.74
C TYR A 85 7.49 -0.10 -10.50
N HIS A 86 8.04 0.35 -9.38
CA HIS A 86 7.85 -0.20 -8.05
C HIS A 86 7.32 0.91 -7.15
N ILE A 87 6.64 0.53 -6.07
CA ILE A 87 6.14 1.49 -5.09
C ILE A 87 6.64 1.06 -3.73
N ARG A 88 7.36 1.96 -3.07
CA ARG A 88 7.76 1.79 -1.69
C ARG A 88 6.71 2.42 -0.80
N ILE A 89 6.06 1.60 0.03
CA ILE A 89 5.17 2.07 1.09
C ILE A 89 6.01 2.84 2.13
N MET A 90 5.48 3.98 2.60
CA MET A 90 6.05 4.76 3.71
C MET A 90 5.24 4.54 4.99
#